data_AF-A0A972HTD1-F1
#
_entry.id   AF-A0A972HTD1-F1
#
_cell.length_a   1.000
_cell.length_b   1.000
_cell.length_c   1.000
_cell.angle_alpha   90.00
_cell.angle_beta   90.00
_cell.angle_gamma   90.00
#
_symmetry.space_group_name_H-M   'P 1'
#
loop_
_entity.id
_entity.type
_entity.pdbx_description
1 polymer ?
#
loop_
_entity_poly.entity_id
_entity_poly.type
_entity_poly.pdbx_seq_one_letter_code
_entity_poly.pdbx_strand_id
1 'polypeptide(L)'
;MLKQSGQLQRLRKRLDALSGESIPSIRDLQERNRFCYGDIVYRKLWKAYQFDELLSGMIRGKKVQFDFLQTVYLLIIDRLLEPGSKLSTYHHQDRYIHLEEISLHHLYRSLDILAEGKETIERHIF
;
A
#
# COMPACT_ATOMS: atom_id res chain seq x y z
N MET A 1 -13.38 13.51 -10.20
CA MET A 1 -12.80 14.25 -9.05
C MET A 1 -11.62 15.17 -9.43
N LEU A 2 -10.46 14.71 -9.94
CA LEU A 2 -9.32 15.61 -10.25
C LEU A 2 -9.56 16.57 -11.43
N LYS A 3 -10.13 16.08 -12.55
CA LYS A 3 -10.49 16.93 -13.70
C LYS A 3 -11.56 17.99 -13.40
N GLN A 4 -12.37 17.78 -12.36
CA GLN A 4 -13.48 18.66 -11.98
C GLN A 4 -13.06 19.75 -10.97
N SER A 5 -11.96 19.54 -10.23
CA SER A 5 -11.50 20.46 -9.17
C SER A 5 -10.90 21.79 -9.66
N GLY A 6 -10.66 21.93 -10.98
CA GLY A 6 -9.95 23.06 -11.58
C GLY A 6 -8.45 23.15 -11.22
N GLN A 7 -7.94 22.30 -10.32
CA GLN A 7 -6.53 22.32 -9.91
C GLN A 7 -5.59 22.00 -11.07
N LEU A 8 -5.92 20.97 -11.86
CA LEU A 8 -5.16 20.61 -13.06
C LEU A 8 -5.12 21.74 -14.09
N GLN A 9 -6.21 22.51 -14.24
CA GLN A 9 -6.25 23.67 -15.14
C GLN A 9 -5.30 24.78 -14.69
N ARG A 10 -5.24 25.07 -13.39
CA ARG A 10 -4.30 26.04 -12.83
C ARG A 10 -2.85 25.58 -13.02
N LEU A 11 -2.57 24.30 -12.77
CA LEU A 11 -1.24 23.74 -12.98
C LEU A 11 -0.82 23.82 -14.45
N ARG A 12 -1.70 23.42 -15.38
CA ARG A 12 -1.43 23.51 -16.83
C ARG A 12 -1.08 24.93 -17.26
N LYS A 13 -1.89 25.92 -16.88
CA LYS A 13 -1.63 27.33 -17.23
C LYS A 13 -0.25 27.81 -16.74
N ARG A 14 0.17 27.37 -15.55
CA ARG A 14 1.51 27.71 -15.03
C ARG A 14 2.61 27.01 -15.80
N LEU A 15 2.43 25.74 -16.14
CA LEU A 15 3.41 25.00 -16.94
C LEU A 15 3.50 25.56 -18.36
N ASP A 16 2.39 25.91 -19.01
CA ASP A 16 2.34 26.58 -20.33
C ASP A 16 3.21 27.85 -20.33
N ALA A 17 3.09 28.67 -19.26
CA ALA A 17 3.86 29.90 -19.11
C ALA A 17 5.36 29.68 -18.87
N LEU A 18 5.75 28.52 -18.33
CA LEU A 18 7.14 28.18 -18.00
C LEU A 18 7.84 27.42 -19.14
N SER A 19 7.14 26.54 -19.85
CA SER A 19 7.72 25.75 -20.94
C SER A 19 7.86 26.54 -22.25
N GLY A 20 7.03 27.57 -22.45
CA GLY A 20 6.93 28.27 -23.74
C GLY A 20 6.24 27.44 -24.83
N GLU A 21 5.75 26.24 -24.49
CA GLU A 21 5.05 25.32 -25.37
C GLU A 21 3.60 25.17 -24.92
N SER A 22 2.68 25.01 -25.88
CA SER A 22 1.27 24.73 -25.57
C SER A 22 1.11 23.28 -25.10
N ILE A 23 0.82 23.09 -23.81
CA ILE A 23 0.56 21.76 -23.23
C ILE A 23 -0.82 21.27 -23.70
N PRO A 24 -0.98 19.97 -23.99
CA PRO A 24 -2.26 19.36 -24.38
C PRO A 24 -3.42 19.71 -23.44
N SER A 25 -4.64 19.71 -23.98
CA SER A 25 -5.83 20.02 -23.18
C SER A 25 -6.03 18.98 -22.07
N ILE A 26 -6.46 19.44 -20.90
CA ILE A 26 -6.79 18.54 -19.78
C ILE A 26 -7.95 17.60 -20.12
N ARG A 27 -8.78 18.00 -21.09
CA ARG A 27 -9.86 17.14 -21.63
C ARG A 27 -9.29 15.85 -22.22
N ASP A 28 -8.10 15.93 -22.82
CA ASP A 28 -7.44 14.83 -23.54
C ASP A 28 -6.61 13.92 -22.62
N LEU A 29 -6.41 14.32 -21.35
CA LEU A 29 -5.66 13.50 -20.39
C LEU A 29 -6.49 12.30 -19.93
N GLN A 30 -5.93 11.10 -19.90
CA GLN A 30 -6.55 9.93 -19.26
C GLN A 30 -5.87 9.66 -17.92
N GLU A 31 -6.65 9.59 -16.83
CA GLU A 31 -6.13 9.09 -15.55
C GLU A 31 -5.88 7.59 -15.72
N ARG A 32 -4.60 7.19 -15.67
CA ARG A 32 -4.23 5.77 -15.76
C ARG A 32 -4.39 5.09 -14.41
N ASN A 33 -3.69 5.60 -13.40
CA ASN A 33 -3.67 5.06 -12.05
C ASN A 33 -3.69 6.18 -11.03
N ARG A 34 -4.19 5.88 -9.83
CA ARG A 34 -4.06 6.74 -8.65
C ARG A 34 -3.55 5.91 -7.49
N PHE A 35 -2.32 6.22 -7.07
CA PHE A 35 -1.69 5.52 -5.98
C PHE A 35 -1.84 6.26 -4.65
N CYS A 36 -1.90 5.49 -3.57
CA CYS A 36 -1.84 5.97 -2.21
C CYS A 36 -0.37 6.01 -1.75
N TYR A 37 0.22 7.21 -1.74
CA TYR A 37 1.61 7.45 -1.33
C TYR A 37 1.82 7.49 0.19
N GLY A 38 0.73 7.36 0.97
CA GLY A 38 0.83 7.27 2.43
C GLY A 38 1.61 6.04 2.90
N ASP A 39 1.66 4.99 2.07
CA ASP A 39 2.42 3.76 2.33
C ASP A 39 3.92 4.03 2.56
N ILE A 40 4.49 5.04 1.89
CA ILE A 40 5.91 5.41 2.02
C ILE A 40 6.28 5.72 3.46
N VAL A 41 5.42 6.42 4.21
CA VAL A 41 5.65 6.75 5.63
C VAL A 41 5.62 5.48 6.47
N TYR A 42 4.63 4.61 6.23
CA TYR A 42 4.51 3.34 6.96
C TYR A 42 5.63 2.37 6.62
N ARG A 43 6.22 2.44 5.42
CA ARG A 43 7.40 1.66 5.06
C ARG A 43 8.62 2.04 5.90
N LYS A 44 8.77 3.32 6.22
CA LYS A 44 9.83 3.79 7.14
C LYS A 44 9.59 3.29 8.56
N LEU A 45 8.35 3.37 9.04
CA LEU A 45 7.99 2.83 10.36
C LEU A 45 8.22 1.32 10.42
N TRP A 46 7.81 0.58 9.40
CA TRP A 46 8.03 -0.87 9.30
C TRP A 46 9.50 -1.25 9.49
N LYS A 47 10.42 -0.50 8.85
CA LYS A 47 11.86 -0.68 9.02
C LYS A 47 12.36 -0.26 10.40
N ALA A 48 11.85 0.85 10.96
CA ALA A 48 12.23 1.31 12.30
C ALA A 48 11.86 0.28 13.39
N TYR A 49 10.72 -0.38 13.23
CA TYR A 49 10.27 -1.47 14.10
C TYR A 49 10.83 -2.85 13.72
N GLN A 50 11.73 -2.96 12.73
CA GLN A 50 12.39 -4.24 12.37
C GLN A 50 11.39 -5.38 12.12
N PHE A 51 10.26 -5.08 11.45
CA PHE A 51 9.22 -6.08 11.22
C PHE A 51 9.63 -7.16 10.23
N ASP A 52 10.57 -6.88 9.33
CA ASP A 52 11.08 -7.90 8.41
C ASP A 52 11.75 -9.05 9.19
N GLU A 53 12.60 -8.73 10.16
CA GLU A 53 13.30 -9.67 11.01
C GLU A 53 12.33 -10.44 11.91
N LEU A 54 11.41 -9.73 12.56
CA LEU A 54 10.38 -10.30 13.41
C LEU A 54 9.53 -11.33 12.66
N LEU A 55 8.93 -10.91 11.54
CA LEU A 55 7.99 -11.74 10.78
C LEU A 55 8.70 -12.90 10.08
N SER A 56 9.93 -12.69 9.58
CA SER A 56 10.77 -13.77 9.05
C SER A 56 11.11 -14.81 10.13
N GLY A 57 11.36 -14.35 11.36
CA GLY A 57 11.53 -15.22 12.52
C GLY A 57 10.29 -16.06 12.81
N MET A 58 9.09 -15.47 12.75
CA MET A 58 7.82 -16.16 13.02
C MET A 58 7.50 -17.29 12.04
N ILE A 59 7.91 -17.15 10.78
CA ILE A 59 7.68 -18.18 9.75
C ILE A 59 8.85 -19.15 9.60
N ARG A 60 9.96 -18.96 10.34
CA ARG A 60 11.13 -19.83 10.27
C ARG A 60 10.74 -21.26 10.66
N GLY A 61 11.05 -22.21 9.79
CA GLY A 61 10.68 -23.63 9.99
C GLY A 61 9.22 -23.96 9.69
N LYS A 62 8.37 -22.97 9.39
CA LYS A 62 7.00 -23.19 8.88
C LYS A 62 7.02 -23.34 7.35
N LYS A 63 6.14 -24.18 6.82
CA LYS A 63 5.95 -24.34 5.37
C LYS A 63 4.98 -23.28 4.83
N VAL A 64 5.42 -22.02 4.81
CA VAL A 64 4.66 -20.92 4.22
C VAL A 64 4.98 -20.83 2.72
N GLN A 65 3.96 -20.90 1.88
CA GLN A 65 4.09 -20.97 0.41
C GLN A 65 3.70 -19.66 -0.29
N PHE A 66 3.69 -18.55 0.45
CA PHE A 66 3.35 -17.22 -0.05
C PHE A 66 4.23 -16.17 0.62
N ASP A 67 4.30 -14.97 0.05
CA ASP A 67 5.02 -13.86 0.67
C ASP A 67 4.25 -13.34 1.89
N PHE A 68 4.59 -13.89 3.05
CA PHE A 68 3.98 -13.53 4.32
C PHE A 68 4.25 -12.07 4.70
N LEU A 69 5.47 -11.58 4.49
CA LEU A 69 5.86 -10.23 4.89
C LEU A 69 5.09 -9.19 4.09
N GLN A 70 5.04 -9.34 2.76
CA GLN A 70 4.29 -8.45 1.89
C GLN A 70 2.78 -8.54 2.17
N THR A 71 2.28 -9.74 2.47
CA THR A 71 0.87 -9.94 2.84
C THR A 71 0.51 -9.20 4.13
N VAL A 72 1.30 -9.34 5.18
CA VAL A 72 1.08 -8.63 6.45
C VAL A 72 1.22 -7.12 6.24
N TYR A 73 2.20 -6.69 5.45
CA TYR A 73 2.38 -5.28 5.13
C TYR A 73 1.14 -4.69 4.45
N LEU A 74 0.58 -5.36 3.43
CA LEU A 74 -0.67 -4.95 2.77
C LEU A 74 -1.82 -4.83 3.79
N LEU A 75 -1.99 -5.82 4.65
CA LEU A 75 -3.05 -5.82 5.67
C LEU A 75 -2.93 -4.64 6.65
N ILE A 76 -1.71 -4.26 7.02
CA ILE A 76 -1.45 -3.15 7.95
C ILE A 76 -1.70 -1.82 7.24
N ILE A 77 -1.08 -1.58 6.08
CA ILE A 77 -1.21 -0.28 5.42
C ILE A 77 -2.66 -0.02 4.98
N ASP A 78 -3.38 -1.07 4.56
CA ASP A 78 -4.78 -0.92 4.18
C ASP A 78 -5.65 -0.60 5.39
N ARG A 79 -5.38 -1.22 6.54
CA ARG A 79 -6.09 -0.87 7.78
C ARG A 79 -5.85 0.58 8.22
N LEU A 80 -4.66 1.10 7.98
CA LEU A 80 -4.27 2.44 8.42
C LEU A 80 -4.73 3.54 7.45
N LEU A 81 -4.70 3.28 6.15
CA LEU A 81 -4.98 4.27 5.11
C LEU A 81 -6.42 4.21 4.60
N GLU A 82 -6.98 3.01 4.43
CA GLU A 82 -8.30 2.77 3.82
C GLU A 82 -9.02 1.62 4.56
N PRO A 83 -9.38 1.81 5.84
CA PRO A 83 -9.86 0.73 6.70
C PRO A 83 -11.08 0.01 6.10
N GLY A 84 -10.94 -1.29 5.87
CA GLY A 84 -12.00 -2.12 5.31
C GLY A 84 -11.91 -3.60 5.69
N SER A 85 -12.78 -4.40 5.07
CA SER A 85 -12.74 -5.86 5.18
C SER A 85 -11.57 -6.43 4.37
N LYS A 86 -11.17 -7.68 4.63
CA LYS A 86 -10.07 -8.33 3.88
C LYS A 86 -10.41 -8.54 2.42
N LEU A 87 -11.69 -8.79 2.15
CA LEU A 87 -12.23 -8.82 0.79
C LEU A 87 -12.11 -7.46 0.11
N SER A 88 -12.41 -6.37 0.83
CA SER A 88 -12.19 -5.01 0.33
C SER A 88 -10.71 -4.73 0.07
N THR A 89 -9.82 -5.11 1.00
CA THR A 89 -8.35 -5.00 0.81
C THR A 89 -7.91 -5.71 -0.46
N TYR A 90 -8.34 -6.96 -0.66
CA TYR A 90 -8.02 -7.76 -1.84
C TYR A 90 -8.45 -7.09 -3.14
N HIS A 91 -9.67 -6.55 -3.19
CA HIS A 91 -10.20 -5.91 -4.40
C HIS A 91 -9.54 -4.59 -4.77
N HIS A 92 -8.82 -3.96 -3.85
CA HIS A 92 -8.28 -2.61 -4.04
C HIS A 92 -6.79 -2.48 -3.66
N GLN A 93 -6.06 -3.59 -3.69
CA GLN A 93 -4.63 -3.66 -3.35
C GLN A 93 -3.72 -2.95 -4.36
N ASP A 94 -4.20 -2.77 -5.59
CA ASP A 94 -3.54 -2.06 -6.70
C ASP A 94 -3.32 -0.56 -6.42
N ARG A 95 -3.94 -0.03 -5.36
CA ARG A 95 -3.76 1.36 -4.93
C ARG A 95 -2.40 1.62 -4.29
N TYR A 96 -1.67 0.61 -3.83
CA TYR A 96 -0.37 0.79 -3.17
C TYR A 96 0.79 0.53 -4.13
N ILE A 97 1.89 1.25 -3.91
CA ILE A 97 3.05 1.19 -4.80
C ILE A 97 3.97 0.04 -4.37
N HIS A 98 4.50 -0.71 -5.35
CA HIS A 98 5.47 -1.79 -5.11
C HIS A 98 4.92 -2.98 -4.30
N LEU A 99 3.62 -3.27 -4.42
CA LEU A 99 3.06 -4.53 -3.93
C LEU A 99 2.66 -5.40 -5.11
N GLU A 100 3.07 -6.66 -5.05
CA GLU A 100 2.59 -7.68 -5.97
C GLU A 100 1.16 -8.06 -5.61
N GLU A 101 0.44 -8.65 -6.57
CA GLU A 101 -0.93 -9.10 -6.32
C GLU A 101 -0.94 -10.27 -5.34
N ILE A 102 -1.56 -10.05 -4.19
CA ILE A 102 -1.73 -11.02 -3.12
C ILE A 102 -3.11 -11.66 -3.25
N SER A 103 -3.13 -13.00 -3.28
CA SER A 103 -4.38 -13.74 -3.33
C SER A 103 -5.19 -13.58 -2.04
N LEU A 104 -6.52 -13.60 -2.16
CA LEU A 104 -7.42 -13.47 -1.01
C LEU A 104 -7.14 -14.51 0.08
N HIS A 105 -6.80 -15.75 -0.30
CA HIS A 105 -6.52 -16.82 0.67
C HIS A 105 -5.21 -16.60 1.42
N HIS A 106 -4.19 -15.96 0.82
CA HIS A 106 -2.97 -15.58 1.55
C HIS A 106 -3.28 -14.54 2.64
N LEU A 107 -4.17 -13.58 2.36
CA LEU A 107 -4.61 -12.61 3.38
C LEU A 107 -5.16 -13.33 4.61
N TYR A 108 -6.08 -14.27 4.44
CA TYR A 108 -6.66 -15.01 5.56
C TYR A 108 -5.67 -15.93 6.27
N ARG A 109 -4.86 -16.70 5.53
CA ARG A 109 -3.85 -17.59 6.12
C ARG A 109 -2.79 -16.85 6.92
N SER A 110 -2.48 -15.61 6.55
CA SER A 110 -1.55 -14.79 7.33
C SER A 110 -2.09 -14.44 8.72
N LEU A 111 -3.41 -14.31 8.88
CA LEU A 111 -4.04 -14.01 10.16
C LEU A 111 -3.85 -15.12 11.18
N ASP A 112 -3.87 -16.38 10.75
CA ASP A 112 -3.61 -17.53 11.63
C ASP A 112 -2.19 -17.47 12.20
N ILE A 113 -1.20 -17.18 11.35
CA ILE A 113 0.21 -17.04 11.75
C ILE A 113 0.39 -15.85 12.70
N LEU A 114 -0.26 -14.73 12.43
CA LEU A 114 -0.23 -13.55 13.30
C LEU A 114 -0.90 -13.82 14.64
N ALA A 115 -2.00 -14.56 14.66
CA ALA A 115 -2.70 -14.94 15.89
C ALA A 115 -1.83 -15.85 16.77
N GLU A 116 -1.16 -16.85 16.17
CA GLU A 116 -0.19 -17.70 16.87
C GLU A 116 0.98 -16.89 17.44
N GLY A 117 1.46 -15.88 16.71
CA GLY A 117 2.60 -15.06 17.10
C GLY A 117 2.28 -13.84 17.97
N LYS A 118 1.02 -13.67 18.40
CA LYS A 118 0.53 -12.45 19.06
C LYS A 118 1.44 -11.97 20.20
N GLU A 119 1.75 -12.83 21.16
CA GLU A 119 2.59 -12.46 22.32
C GLU A 119 4.02 -12.06 21.92
N THR A 120 4.55 -12.67 20.85
CA THR A 120 5.87 -12.35 20.34
C THR A 120 5.87 -10.97 19.68
N ILE A 121 4.81 -10.64 18.93
CA ILE A 121 4.63 -9.33 18.34
C ILE A 121 4.45 -8.26 19.42
N GLU A 122 3.62 -8.51 20.43
CA GLU A 122 3.38 -7.55 21.52
C GLU A 122 4.68 -7.21 22.26
N ARG A 123 5.50 -8.20 22.63
CA ARG A 123 6.80 -7.98 23.28
C ARG A 123 7.84 -7.29 22.40
N HIS A 124 7.69 -7.35 21.09
CA HIS A 124 8.59 -6.68 20.16
C HIS A 124 8.26 -5.19 20.03
N ILE A 125 7.00 -4.82 20.21
CA ILE A 125 6.50 -3.45 20.01
C ILE A 125 6.44 -2.66 21.33
N PHE A 126 6.08 -3.33 22.44
CA PHE A 126 5.86 -2.74 23.76
C PHE A 126 6.90 -3.21 24.78
#